data_AF-A0A356SQJ0-F1
#
_entry.id   AF-A0A356SQJ0-F1
#
_cell.length_a   1.000
_cell.length_b   1.000
_cell.length_c   1.000
_cell.angle_alpha   90.00
_cell.angle_beta   90.00
_cell.angle_gamma   90.00
#
_symmetry.space_group_name_H-M   'P 1'
#
loop_
_entity.id
_entity.type
_entity.pdbx_description
1 polymer ?
#
loop_
_entity_poly.entity_id
_entity_poly.type
_entity_poly.pdbx_seq_one_letter_code
_entity_poly.pdbx_strand_id
1 'polypeptide(L)'
;MASGTPLNDDDRRDWLATLAGLFAEYKARGESVVIACSGLKRRYRDRLREGDSALRILYLEGTHGLLRERLETRAGHFFKGDSMLASQLADLEPPAADEAVTLSISLTPAVIVERFSATLVPEQRRSLG
;
A
#
# COMPACT_ATOMS: atom_id res chain seq x y z
N MET A 1 12.42 -0.04 11.00
CA MET A 1 12.01 -1.02 12.04
C MET A 1 13.02 -2.17 12.15
N ALA A 2 14.32 -1.90 12.39
CA ALA A 2 15.33 -2.95 12.55
C ALA A 2 15.64 -3.25 14.03
N SER A 3 15.42 -2.29 14.92
CA SER A 3 15.73 -2.36 16.36
C SER A 3 14.58 -2.85 17.25
N GLY A 4 13.38 -3.09 16.71
CA GLY A 4 12.20 -3.50 17.47
C GLY A 4 11.38 -2.35 18.08
N THR A 5 11.80 -1.10 17.90
CA THR A 5 11.00 0.08 18.29
C THR A 5 10.04 0.47 17.16
N PRO A 6 8.71 0.57 17.41
CA PRO A 6 7.76 1.14 16.47
C PRO A 6 8.19 2.55 16.07
N LEU A 7 8.21 2.83 14.76
CA LEU A 7 8.31 4.22 14.31
C LEU A 7 7.09 4.98 14.84
N ASN A 8 7.26 6.25 15.17
CA ASN A 8 6.15 7.15 15.53
C ASN A 8 5.66 7.90 14.28
N ASP A 9 4.68 8.80 14.45
CA ASP A 9 4.13 9.57 13.34
C ASP A 9 5.16 10.53 12.74
N ASP A 10 6.03 11.09 13.59
CA ASP A 10 7.05 12.05 13.25
C ASP A 10 8.11 11.44 12.34
N ASP A 11 8.61 10.24 12.70
CA ASP A 11 9.55 9.47 11.89
C ASP A 11 8.97 9.14 10.50
N ARG A 12 7.64 8.97 10.43
CA ARG A 12 6.94 8.66 9.17
C ARG A 12 6.67 9.90 8.33
N ARG A 13 6.61 11.11 8.90
CA ARG A 13 6.31 12.33 8.15
C ARG A 13 7.34 12.60 7.05
N ASP A 14 8.62 12.60 7.40
CA ASP A 14 9.70 12.90 6.44
C ASP A 14 9.83 11.81 5.38
N TRP A 15 9.63 10.56 5.80
CA TRP A 15 9.60 9.44 4.87
C TRP A 15 8.44 9.55 3.88
N LEU A 16 7.22 9.84 4.34
CA LEU A 16 6.05 10.04 3.47
C LEU A 16 6.22 11.25 2.55
N ALA A 17 6.82 12.34 3.03
CA ALA A 17 7.16 13.50 2.22
C ALA A 17 8.16 13.14 1.11
N THR A 18 9.15 12.30 1.41
CA THR A 18 10.11 11.78 0.41
C THR A 18 9.40 10.97 -0.66
N LEU A 19 8.48 10.08 -0.26
CA LEU A 19 7.70 9.27 -1.22
C LEU A 19 6.76 10.14 -2.07
N ALA A 20 6.13 11.16 -1.48
CA ALA A 20 5.33 12.13 -2.23
C ALA A 20 6.19 12.89 -3.26
N GLY A 21 7.40 13.29 -2.89
CA GLY A 21 8.37 13.89 -3.82
C GLY A 21 8.72 12.98 -5.00
N LEU A 22 8.93 11.68 -4.74
CA LEU A 22 9.17 10.69 -5.80
C LEU A 22 7.98 10.59 -6.76
N PHE A 23 6.74 10.55 -6.26
CA PHE A 23 5.57 10.56 -7.13
C PHE A 23 5.51 11.82 -8.02
N ALA A 24 5.78 13.00 -7.45
CA ALA A 24 5.80 14.25 -8.19
C ALA A 24 6.89 14.27 -9.28
N GLU A 25 8.09 13.76 -8.98
CA GLU A 25 9.19 13.68 -9.93
C GLU A 25 8.86 12.78 -11.13
N TYR A 26 8.39 11.56 -10.88
CA TYR A 26 8.03 10.62 -11.94
C TYR A 26 6.88 11.15 -12.79
N LYS A 27 5.88 11.78 -12.16
CA LYS A 27 4.80 12.47 -12.86
C LYS A 27 5.31 13.57 -13.78
N ALA A 28 6.25 14.39 -13.32
CA ALA A 28 6.85 15.46 -14.11
C ALA A 28 7.61 14.94 -15.34
N ARG A 29 8.17 13.72 -15.26
CA ARG A 29 8.80 13.02 -16.39
C ARG A 29 7.81 12.30 -17.32
N GLY A 30 6.53 12.21 -16.95
CA GLY A 30 5.55 11.38 -17.67
C GLY A 30 5.82 9.88 -17.52
N GLU A 31 6.49 9.47 -16.46
CA GLU A 31 6.85 8.08 -16.15
C GLU A 31 5.97 7.51 -15.04
N SER A 32 5.76 6.20 -15.06
CA SER A 32 5.04 5.48 -14.01
C SER A 32 5.99 4.97 -12.92
N VAL A 33 5.54 5.00 -11.66
CA VAL A 33 6.26 4.42 -10.51
C VAL A 33 5.31 3.63 -9.61
N VAL A 34 5.79 2.52 -9.06
CA VAL A 34 5.07 1.70 -8.07
C VAL A 34 5.92 1.62 -6.81
N ILE A 35 5.33 1.98 -5.67
CA ILE A 35 6.01 2.00 -4.37
C ILE A 35 5.23 1.14 -3.39
N ALA A 36 5.90 0.20 -2.73
CA ALA A 36 5.33 -0.54 -1.62
C ALA A 36 5.43 0.31 -0.34
N CYS A 37 4.28 0.68 0.23
CA CYS A 37 4.18 1.44 1.47
C CYS A 37 3.03 0.86 2.31
N SER A 38 3.19 0.77 3.63
CA SER A 38 2.14 0.23 4.50
C SER A 38 0.91 1.13 4.55
N GLY A 39 1.05 2.46 4.36
CA GLY A 39 -0.07 3.39 4.17
C GLY A 39 -1.19 3.29 5.22
N LEU A 40 -0.84 2.91 6.45
CA LEU A 40 -1.78 2.38 7.45
C LEU A 40 -2.91 3.35 7.80
N LYS A 41 -2.61 4.65 7.87
CA LYS A 41 -3.58 5.70 8.26
C LYS A 41 -3.98 6.53 7.05
N ARG A 42 -5.22 7.04 7.04
CA ARG A 42 -5.75 7.90 5.97
C ARG A 42 -4.87 9.11 5.73
N ARG A 43 -4.45 9.79 6.80
CA ARG A 43 -3.52 10.94 6.72
C ARG A 43 -2.18 10.61 6.03
N TYR A 44 -1.72 9.36 6.10
CA TYR A 44 -0.50 8.95 5.39
C TYR A 44 -0.75 8.82 3.90
N ARG A 45 -1.90 8.24 3.52
CA ARG A 45 -2.33 8.13 2.13
C ARG A 45 -2.59 9.50 1.52
N ASP A 46 -3.19 10.42 2.27
CA ASP A 46 -3.41 11.80 1.86
C ASP A 46 -2.09 12.54 1.64
N ARG A 47 -1.10 12.34 2.52
CA ARG A 47 0.25 12.92 2.33
C ARG A 47 0.93 12.43 1.05
N LEU A 48 0.74 11.16 0.68
CA LEU A 48 1.27 10.61 -0.59
C LEU A 48 0.57 11.24 -1.80
N ARG A 49 -0.75 11.49 -1.72
CA ARG A 49 -1.53 12.14 -2.78
C ARG A 49 -1.14 13.60 -3.02
N GLU A 50 -0.48 14.26 -2.08
CA GLU A 50 0.08 15.59 -2.33
C GLU A 50 1.15 15.57 -3.44
N GLY A 51 1.85 14.44 -3.62
CA GLY A 51 2.80 14.24 -4.71
C GLY A 51 2.15 13.96 -6.06
N ASP A 52 1.01 13.25 -6.04
CA ASP A 52 0.17 13.05 -7.21
C ASP A 52 -1.30 12.81 -6.80
N SER A 53 -2.18 13.76 -7.11
CA SER A 53 -3.62 13.63 -6.84
C SER A 53 -4.29 12.50 -7.64
N ALA A 54 -3.66 12.02 -8.72
CA ALA A 54 -4.14 10.88 -9.51
C ALA A 54 -3.61 9.53 -9.02
N LEU A 55 -2.76 9.51 -7.98
CA LEU A 55 -2.19 8.30 -7.39
C LEU A 55 -3.28 7.26 -7.12
N ARG A 56 -3.02 6.03 -7.59
CA ARG A 56 -3.87 4.86 -7.35
C ARG A 56 -3.28 4.01 -6.24
N ILE A 57 -4.10 3.64 -5.26
CA ILE A 57 -3.71 2.81 -4.13
C ILE A 57 -4.32 1.42 -4.29
N LEU A 58 -3.48 0.39 -4.20
CA LEU A 58 -3.89 -1.00 -4.06
C LEU A 58 -3.84 -1.38 -2.58
N TYR A 59 -5.00 -1.64 -1.97
CA TYR A 59 -5.06 -2.17 -0.62
C TYR A 59 -5.15 -3.69 -0.65
N LEU A 60 -4.12 -4.34 -0.11
CA LEU A 60 -4.02 -5.78 0.01
C LEU A 60 -4.67 -6.24 1.32
N GLU A 61 -5.95 -6.57 1.26
CA GLU A 61 -6.75 -6.97 2.43
C GLU A 61 -6.51 -8.43 2.79
N GLY A 62 -6.29 -8.71 4.07
CA GLY A 62 -6.14 -10.07 4.57
C GLY A 62 -6.67 -10.20 5.99
N THR A 63 -7.26 -11.35 6.30
CA THR A 63 -7.65 -11.66 7.68
C THR A 63 -6.42 -11.85 8.54
N HIS A 64 -6.55 -11.57 9.84
CA HIS A 64 -5.48 -11.80 10.81
C HIS A 64 -4.94 -13.24 10.78
N GLY A 65 -5.82 -14.23 10.59
CA GLY A 65 -5.44 -15.64 10.45
C GLY A 65 -4.55 -15.89 9.23
N LEU A 66 -4.99 -15.42 8.05
CA LEU A 66 -4.25 -15.62 6.79
C LEU A 66 -2.90 -14.89 6.78
N LEU A 67 -2.84 -13.69 7.37
CA LEU A 67 -1.60 -12.94 7.51
C LEU A 67 -0.59 -13.67 8.40
N ARG A 68 -1.04 -14.21 9.53
CA ARG A 68 -0.19 -15.00 10.43
C ARG A 68 0.32 -16.26 9.76
N GLU A 69 -0.57 -17.04 9.15
CA GLU A 69 -0.21 -18.28 8.44
C GLU A 69 0.90 -18.03 7.39
N ARG A 70 0.77 -16.94 6.61
CA ARG A 70 1.78 -16.56 5.61
C ARG A 70 3.11 -16.10 6.21
N LEU A 71 3.08 -15.49 7.39
CA LEU A 71 4.31 -15.10 8.09
C LEU A 71 5.03 -16.32 8.68
N GLU A 72 4.28 -17.27 9.24
CA GLU A 72 4.81 -18.50 9.86
C GLU A 72 5.41 -19.47 8.83
N THR A 73 4.81 -19.57 7.66
CA THR A 73 5.28 -20.44 6.56
C THR A 73 6.56 -19.93 5.88
N ARG A 74 6.96 -18.68 6.13
CA ARG A 74 8.15 -18.07 5.51
C ARG A 74 9.42 -18.52 6.26
N ALA A 75 10.08 -19.56 5.74
CA ALA A 75 11.33 -20.08 6.29
C ALA A 75 12.40 -18.98 6.43
N GLY A 76 12.96 -18.80 7.64
CA GLY A 76 14.10 -17.92 7.90
C GLY A 76 13.85 -16.69 8.79
N HIS A 77 12.61 -16.40 9.20
CA HIS A 77 12.33 -15.28 10.11
C HIS A 77 11.91 -15.74 11.51
N PHE A 78 12.80 -15.49 12.47
CA PHE A 78 12.56 -15.62 13.90
C PHE A 78 11.28 -14.87 14.31
N PHE A 79 10.46 -15.55 15.11
CA PHE A 79 9.12 -15.21 15.60
C PHE A 79 9.08 -13.87 16.38
N LYS A 80 9.19 -12.74 15.66
CA LYS A 80 8.83 -11.38 16.10
C LYS A 80 7.60 -10.83 15.34
N GLY A 81 6.92 -11.70 14.59
CA GLY A 81 5.87 -11.34 13.64
C GLY A 81 4.51 -11.03 14.27
N ASP A 82 4.11 -11.70 15.35
CA ASP A 82 2.74 -11.59 15.88
C ASP A 82 2.49 -10.24 16.58
N SER A 83 3.42 -9.78 17.43
CA SER A 83 3.31 -8.45 18.06
C SER A 83 3.40 -7.31 17.05
N MET A 84 4.24 -7.47 16.01
CA MET A 84 4.36 -6.50 14.92
C MET A 84 3.08 -6.48 14.07
N LEU A 85 2.54 -7.64 13.71
CA LEU A 85 1.28 -7.78 12.99
C LEU A 85 0.14 -7.14 13.78
N ALA A 86 0.03 -7.44 15.08
CA ALA A 86 -0.96 -6.84 15.96
C ALA A 86 -0.85 -5.32 15.99
N SER A 87 0.36 -4.76 16.11
CA SER A 87 0.57 -3.30 16.09
C SER A 87 0.17 -2.67 14.75
N GLN A 88 0.47 -3.33 13.62
CA GLN A 88 0.11 -2.83 12.30
C GLN A 88 -1.40 -2.87 12.06
N LEU A 89 -2.08 -3.93 12.51
CA LEU A 89 -3.53 -4.05 12.41
C LEU A 89 -4.24 -3.06 13.35
N ALA A 90 -3.65 -2.75 14.51
CA ALA A 90 -4.19 -1.73 15.42
C ALA A 90 -4.06 -0.31 14.85
N ASP A 91 -2.97 -0.02 14.12
CA ASP A 91 -2.76 1.27 13.44
C ASP A 91 -3.48 1.38 12.09
N LEU A 92 -4.04 0.29 11.57
CA LEU A 92 -4.68 0.26 10.27
C LEU A 92 -6.04 0.96 10.32
N GLU A 93 -6.17 2.00 9.51
CA GLU A 93 -7.44 2.63 9.13
C GLU A 93 -7.79 2.13 7.72
N PRO A 94 -8.69 1.14 7.57
CA PRO A 94 -9.04 0.58 6.28
C PRO A 94 -9.46 1.68 5.30
N PRO A 95 -8.91 1.72 4.07
CA PRO A 95 -9.27 2.74 3.10
C PRO A 95 -10.71 2.55 2.63
N ALA A 96 -11.40 3.68 2.42
CA ALA A 96 -12.70 3.68 1.77
C ALA A 96 -12.58 3.38 0.26
N ALA A 97 -13.71 3.06 -0.38
CA ALA A 97 -13.75 2.67 -1.79
C ALA A 97 -13.32 3.79 -2.77
N ASP A 98 -13.44 5.04 -2.36
CA ASP A 98 -12.93 6.21 -3.08
C ASP A 98 -11.42 6.43 -2.87
N GLU A 99 -10.84 5.81 -1.85
CA GLU A 99 -9.42 5.96 -1.52
C GLU A 99 -8.52 4.92 -2.20
N ALA A 100 -8.97 3.67 -2.30
CA ALA A 100 -8.17 2.56 -2.79
C ALA A 100 -9.00 1.49 -3.48
N VAL A 101 -8.35 0.75 -4.39
CA VAL A 101 -8.87 -0.52 -4.89
C VAL A 101 -8.46 -1.61 -3.91
N THR A 102 -9.45 -2.23 -3.27
CA THR A 102 -9.22 -3.32 -2.31
C THR A 102 -9.22 -4.67 -3.02
N LEU A 103 -8.17 -5.47 -2.82
CA LEU A 103 -8.09 -6.84 -3.30
C LEU A 103 -7.64 -7.78 -2.18
N SER A 104 -8.33 -8.93 -2.06
CA SER A 104 -7.99 -9.94 -1.07
C SER A 104 -6.65 -10.60 -1.38
N ILE A 105 -5.80 -10.72 -0.37
CA ILE A 105 -4.56 -11.46 -0.46
C ILE A 105 -4.78 -12.96 -0.60
N SER A 106 -5.98 -13.50 -0.38
CA SER A 106 -6.28 -14.93 -0.63
C SER A 106 -6.12 -15.33 -2.10
N LEU A 107 -6.16 -14.35 -3.01
CA LEU A 107 -5.85 -14.52 -4.43
C LEU A 107 -4.36 -14.73 -4.65
N THR A 108 -4.00 -15.28 -5.82
CA THR A 108 -2.59 -15.35 -6.23
C THR A 108 -2.07 -13.96 -6.63
N PRO A 109 -0.76 -13.68 -6.48
CA PRO A 109 -0.19 -12.40 -6.90
C PRO A 109 -0.50 -12.04 -8.36
N ALA A 110 -0.51 -13.03 -9.26
CA ALA A 110 -0.83 -12.83 -10.67
C ALA A 110 -2.26 -12.28 -10.87
N VAL A 111 -3.24 -12.87 -10.18
CA VAL A 111 -4.65 -12.42 -10.25
C VAL A 111 -4.82 -11.04 -9.63
N ILE A 112 -4.10 -10.73 -8.55
CA ILE A 112 -4.15 -9.40 -7.91
C ILE A 112 -3.62 -8.34 -8.89
N VAL A 113 -2.46 -8.60 -9.50
CA VAL A 113 -1.84 -7.68 -10.47
C VAL A 113 -2.74 -7.48 -11.69
N GLU A 114 -3.30 -8.56 -12.24
CA GLU A 114 -4.23 -8.50 -13.37
C GLU A 114 -5.44 -7.60 -13.05
N ARG A 115 -6.13 -7.88 -11.93
CA ARG A 115 -7.32 -7.13 -11.52
C ARG A 115 -7.02 -5.67 -11.24
N PHE A 116 -5.93 -5.38 -10.54
CA PHE A 116 -5.55 -4.00 -10.24
C PHE A 116 -5.19 -3.24 -11.52
N SER A 117 -4.39 -3.85 -12.41
CA SER A 117 -3.97 -3.21 -13.67
C SER A 117 -5.16 -2.88 -14.57
N ALA A 118 -6.22 -3.70 -14.57
CA ALA A 118 -7.45 -3.40 -15.30
C ALA A 118 -8.15 -2.11 -14.82
N THR A 119 -7.95 -1.70 -13.56
CA THR A 119 -8.48 -0.45 -13.00
C THR A 119 -7.65 0.79 -13.34
N LEU A 120 -6.41 0.60 -13.81
CA LEU A 120 -5.49 1.68 -14.18
C LEU A 120 -5.71 2.18 -15.62
N VAL A 121 -6.48 1.44 -16.43
CA VAL A 121 -6.73 1.78 -17.83
C VAL A 121 -7.67 2.99 -17.89
N PRO A 122 -7.29 4.09 -18.57
CA PRO A 122 -8.16 5.25 -18.71
C PRO A 122 -9.46 4.91 -19.45
N GLU A 123 -10.57 5.53 -19.07
CA GLU A 123 -11.85 5.50 -19.79
C GLU A 123 -11.76 6.04 -21.25
N GLN A 124 -10.60 6.54 -21.68
CA GLN A 124 -10.38 7.16 -22.99
C GLN A 124 -10.45 6.20 -24.21
N ARG A 125 -10.77 4.92 -24.03
CA ARG A 125 -11.03 3.98 -25.15
C ARG A 125 -12.51 3.64 -25.38
N ARG A 126 -13.46 4.23 -24.64
CA ARG A 126 -14.91 4.01 -24.86
C ARG A 126 -15.59 4.98 -25.83
N SER A 127 -14.83 5.85 -26.53
CA SER A 127 -15.37 6.88 -27.43
C SER A 127 -14.96 6.73 -28.92
N LEU A 128 -14.40 5.60 -29.33
CA LEU A 128 -14.18 5.31 -30.75
C LEU A 128 -14.73 3.92 -31.06
N GLY A 129 -16.02 3.89 -31.39
CA GLY A 129 -16.79 2.71 -31.78
C GLY A 129 -18.26 3.07 -31.89
#